data_AF-A0A920S607-F1
#
_entry.id   AF-A0A920S607-F1
#
_cell.length_a   1.000
_cell.length_b   1.000
_cell.length_c   1.000
_cell.angle_alpha   90.00
_cell.angle_beta   90.00
_cell.angle_gamma   90.00
#
_symmetry.space_group_name_H-M   'P 1'
#
loop_
_entity.id
_entity.type
_entity.pdbx_description
1 polymer ?
#
loop_
_entity_poly.entity_id
_entity_poly.type
_entity_poly.pdbx_seq_one_letter_code
_entity_poly.pdbx_strand_id
1 'polypeptide(L)'
;MQSHSPSNATSFAQKGAVAALNGPQDHLDKWLGEFDERRRYAAGQLNNMPGISCINSKGAFYLFPNRARGPGLKSGEFCERLLEEAKGAAVPGIPFWRRQQLPH
;
A
#
# COMPACT_ATOMS: atom_id res chain seq x y z
N MET A 1 -5.49 30.29 23.66
CA MET A 1 -5.17 29.34 22.57
C MET A 1 -3.90 28.58 22.96
N GLN A 2 -4.01 27.57 23.84
CA GLN A 2 -2.90 26.65 24.08
C GLN A 2 -2.71 25.83 22.81
N SER A 3 -1.61 26.06 22.09
CA SER A 3 -1.27 25.32 20.89
C SER A 3 -0.70 23.96 21.31
N HIS A 4 -1.54 22.92 21.33
CA HIS A 4 -1.10 21.53 21.44
C HIS A 4 -0.59 21.02 20.09
N SER A 5 0.37 21.75 19.51
CA SER A 5 1.10 21.32 18.32
C SER A 5 2.46 20.79 18.78
N PRO A 6 2.91 19.60 18.33
CA PRO A 6 4.25 19.13 18.65
C PRO A 6 5.29 20.13 18.16
N SER A 7 6.15 20.62 19.06
CA SER A 7 7.11 21.70 18.77
C SER A 7 8.22 21.28 17.81
N ASN A 8 8.70 20.05 17.94
CA ASN A 8 9.81 19.53 17.17
C ASN A 8 9.75 18.00 17.08
N ALA A 9 10.19 17.45 15.94
CA ALA A 9 10.45 16.03 15.82
C ALA A 9 11.51 15.59 16.85
N THR A 10 11.43 14.34 17.31
CA THR A 10 12.30 13.79 18.35
C THR A 10 13.77 13.88 17.92
N SER A 11 14.65 14.33 18.83
CA SER A 11 16.04 14.72 18.49
C SER A 11 16.86 13.62 17.82
N PHE A 12 16.65 12.35 18.18
CA PHE A 12 17.33 11.22 17.52
C PHE A 12 16.81 10.96 16.10
N ALA A 13 15.52 11.20 15.83
CA ALA A 13 14.95 11.03 14.49
C ALA A 13 15.51 12.08 13.52
N GLN A 14 15.76 13.30 14.00
CA GLN A 14 16.44 14.34 13.21
C GLN A 14 17.85 13.92 12.83
N LYS A 15 18.63 13.38 13.79
CA LYS A 15 19.97 12.84 13.50
C LYS A 15 19.92 11.67 12.52
N GLY A 16 18.94 10.77 12.68
CA GLY A 16 18.70 9.67 11.75
C GLY A 16 18.38 10.14 10.32
N ALA A 17 17.56 11.17 10.18
CA ALA A 17 17.22 11.75 8.87
C ALA A 17 18.45 12.35 8.17
N VAL A 18 19.32 13.06 8.90
CA VAL A 18 20.59 13.58 8.34
C VAL A 18 21.48 12.44 7.86
N ALA A 19 21.62 11.38 8.65
CA ALA A 19 22.40 10.20 8.26
C ALA A 19 21.80 9.48 7.05
N ALA A 20 20.47 9.35 6.99
CA ALA A 20 19.76 8.73 5.87
C ALA A 20 19.90 9.53 4.57
N LEU A 21 19.94 10.86 4.65
CA LEU A 21 20.07 11.75 3.47
C LEU A 21 21.50 11.85 2.95
N ASN A 22 22.48 11.95 3.85
CA ASN A 22 23.88 12.20 3.48
C ASN A 22 24.75 10.93 3.44
N GLY A 23 24.24 9.81 3.95
CA GLY A 23 24.95 8.54 3.96
C GLY A 23 24.93 7.81 2.62
N PRO A 24 25.64 6.67 2.52
CA PRO A 24 25.65 5.82 1.33
C PRO A 24 24.25 5.32 0.96
N GLN A 25 23.94 5.36 -0.34
CA GLN A 25 22.63 4.95 -0.87
C GLN A 25 22.68 3.60 -1.60
N ASP A 26 23.81 2.89 -1.56
CA ASP A 26 24.07 1.66 -2.32
C ASP A 26 23.06 0.52 -2.02
N HIS A 27 22.39 0.59 -0.86
CA HIS A 27 21.36 -0.36 -0.46
C HIS A 27 20.05 -0.19 -1.27
N LEU A 28 19.80 0.99 -1.86
CA LEU A 28 18.55 1.30 -2.56
C LEU A 28 18.35 0.41 -3.79
N ASP A 29 19.38 0.20 -4.61
CA ASP A 29 19.25 -0.58 -5.85
C ASP A 29 18.79 -2.01 -5.57
N LYS A 30 19.37 -2.63 -4.54
CA LYS A 30 18.96 -3.97 -4.09
C LYS A 30 17.50 -3.97 -3.61
N TRP A 31 17.14 -3.01 -2.77
CA TRP A 31 15.78 -2.94 -2.21
C TRP A 31 14.74 -2.67 -3.30
N LEU A 32 15.03 -1.77 -4.24
CA LEU A 32 14.17 -1.46 -5.37
C LEU A 32 13.96 -2.69 -6.26
N GLY A 33 15.02 -3.47 -6.52
CA GLY A 33 14.92 -4.74 -7.24
C GLY A 33 14.01 -5.75 -6.55
N GLU A 34 14.22 -5.98 -5.24
CA GLU A 34 13.39 -6.89 -4.46
C GLU A 34 11.92 -6.44 -4.39
N PHE A 35 11.67 -5.13 -4.26
CA PHE A 35 10.30 -4.60 -4.24
C PHE A 35 9.63 -4.70 -5.61
N ASP A 36 10.36 -4.49 -6.72
CA ASP A 36 9.82 -4.68 -8.06
C ASP A 36 9.38 -6.12 -8.31
N GLU A 37 10.24 -7.08 -7.95
CA GLU A 37 9.97 -8.50 -8.10
C GLU A 37 8.71 -8.92 -7.31
N ARG A 38 8.67 -8.59 -6.00
CA ARG A 38 7.52 -8.90 -5.14
C ARG A 38 6.24 -8.26 -5.65
N ARG A 39 6.31 -7.01 -6.09
CA ARG A 39 5.17 -6.26 -6.63
C ARG A 39 4.63 -6.90 -7.90
N ARG A 40 5.51 -7.23 -8.86
CA ARG A 40 5.13 -7.89 -10.11
C ARG A 40 4.50 -9.26 -9.86
N TYR A 41 5.11 -10.05 -8.98
CA TYR A 41 4.59 -11.35 -8.59
C TYR A 41 3.18 -11.24 -7.98
N ALA A 42 3.02 -10.40 -6.95
CA ALA A 42 1.73 -10.23 -6.29
C ALA A 42 0.64 -9.68 -7.23
N ALA A 43 0.98 -8.70 -8.07
CA ALA A 43 0.04 -8.18 -9.07
C ALA A 43 -0.38 -9.25 -10.09
N GLY A 44 0.56 -10.10 -10.53
CA GLY A 44 0.28 -11.24 -11.40
C GLY A 44 -0.68 -12.23 -10.74
N GLN A 45 -0.39 -12.63 -9.50
CA GLN A 45 -1.24 -13.55 -8.74
C GLN A 45 -2.66 -13.00 -8.55
N LEU A 46 -2.80 -11.71 -8.21
CA LEU A 46 -4.10 -11.06 -8.06
C LEU A 46 -4.88 -11.00 -9.37
N ASN A 47 -4.23 -10.73 -10.50
CA ASN A 47 -4.89 -10.71 -11.81
C ASN A 47 -5.24 -12.10 -12.36
N ASN A 48 -4.61 -13.16 -11.85
CA ASN A 48 -4.98 -14.54 -12.16
C ASN A 48 -6.22 -15.01 -11.37
N MET A 49 -6.66 -14.26 -10.35
CA MET A 49 -7.84 -14.60 -9.57
C MET A 49 -9.11 -14.12 -10.27
N PRO A 50 -10.09 -15.01 -10.55
CA PRO A 50 -11.36 -14.62 -11.15
C PRO A 50 -12.07 -13.53 -10.35
N GLY A 51 -12.50 -12.47 -11.02
CA GLY A 51 -13.21 -11.36 -10.39
C GLY A 51 -12.32 -10.36 -9.65
N ILE A 52 -10.99 -10.47 -9.75
CA ILE A 52 -10.03 -9.49 -9.24
C ILE A 52 -9.23 -8.91 -10.41
N SER A 53 -9.01 -7.60 -10.36
CA SER A 53 -8.10 -6.88 -11.25
C SER A 53 -7.19 -6.00 -10.41
N CYS A 54 -5.91 -5.91 -10.75
CA CYS A 54 -4.95 -5.14 -9.97
C CYS A 54 -3.97 -4.44 -10.91
N ILE A 55 -3.90 -3.11 -10.82
CA ILE A 55 -2.94 -2.32 -11.59
C ILE A 55 -1.58 -2.50 -10.96
N ASN A 56 -0.59 -2.87 -11.78
CA ASN A 56 0.79 -2.97 -11.34
C ASN A 56 1.45 -1.58 -11.29
N SER A 57 1.22 -0.81 -10.23
CA SER A 57 1.72 0.57 -10.07
C SER A 57 3.25 0.65 -10.08
N LYS A 58 3.86 1.54 -10.88
CA LYS A 58 5.32 1.64 -11.02
C LYS A 58 6.08 2.19 -9.78
N GLY A 59 5.40 2.38 -8.67
CA GLY A 59 5.98 2.94 -7.44
C GLY A 59 5.15 2.55 -6.21
N ALA A 60 5.72 2.86 -5.04
CA ALA A 60 5.29 2.39 -3.73
C ALA A 60 5.30 0.84 -3.61
N PHE A 61 5.02 0.36 -2.40
CA PHE A 61 5.00 -1.07 -2.06
C PHE A 61 3.58 -1.59 -1.79
N TYR A 62 2.56 -0.85 -2.24
CA TYR A 62 1.15 -1.20 -2.07
C TYR A 62 0.51 -1.58 -3.40
N LEU A 63 -0.42 -2.53 -3.35
CA LEU A 63 -1.30 -2.90 -4.46
C LEU A 63 -2.74 -2.59 -4.08
N PHE A 64 -3.51 -2.07 -5.04
CA PHE A 64 -4.91 -1.73 -4.83
C PHE A 64 -5.80 -2.58 -5.76
N PRO A 65 -6.04 -3.86 -5.40
CA PRO A 65 -6.87 -4.75 -6.19
C PRO A 65 -8.32 -4.25 -6.20
N ASN A 66 -8.87 -4.10 -7.39
CA ASN A 66 -10.27 -3.86 -7.63
C ASN A 66 -11.00 -5.19 -7.84
N ARG A 67 -12.11 -5.40 -7.13
CA ARG A 67 -12.99 -6.54 -7.38
C ARG A 67 -13.96 -6.16 -8.49
N ALA A 68 -14.04 -6.99 -9.54
CA ALA A 68 -14.91 -6.76 -10.68
C ALA A 68 -16.38 -6.60 -10.23
N ARG A 69 -17.09 -5.66 -10.88
CA ARG A 69 -18.49 -5.29 -10.59
C ARG A 69 -19.40 -6.53 -10.60
N GLY A 70 -19.85 -6.91 -9.42
CA GLY A 70 -20.96 -7.83 -9.15
C GLY A 70 -21.52 -7.51 -7.77
N PRO A 71 -22.58 -8.18 -7.29
CA PRO A 71 -23.17 -7.96 -5.96
C PRO A 71 -22.25 -8.43 -4.80
N GLY A 72 -20.94 -8.43 -5.02
CA GLY A 72 -19.94 -8.93 -4.10
C GLY A 72 -19.84 -8.11 -2.81
N LEU A 73 -19.24 -8.77 -1.81
CA LEU A 73 -19.00 -8.28 -0.45
C LEU A 73 -18.47 -6.84 -0.46
N LYS A 74 -18.77 -6.09 0.60
CA LYS A 74 -18.13 -4.78 0.81
C LYS A 74 -16.63 -4.97 1.12
N SER A 75 -15.81 -3.94 0.95
CA SER A 75 -14.35 -4.06 1.16
C SER A 75 -13.98 -4.43 2.60
N GLY A 76 -14.73 -3.94 3.59
CA GLY A 76 -14.57 -4.34 5.00
C GLY A 76 -14.83 -5.83 5.21
N GLU A 77 -15.99 -6.32 4.80
CA GLU A 77 -16.40 -7.73 4.91
C GLU A 77 -15.42 -8.69 4.19
N PHE A 78 -14.87 -8.27 3.04
CA PHE A 78 -13.83 -9.04 2.38
C PHE A 78 -12.53 -9.10 3.18
N CYS A 79 -12.08 -7.98 3.76
CA CYS A 79 -10.85 -7.97 4.56
C CYS A 79 -11.01 -8.78 5.86
N GLU A 80 -12.20 -8.76 6.45
CA GLU A 80 -12.54 -9.58 7.63
C GLU A 80 -12.50 -11.07 7.28
N ARG A 81 -13.18 -11.49 6.21
CA ARG A 81 -13.12 -12.88 5.74
C ARG A 81 -11.71 -13.32 5.34
N LEU A 82 -10.93 -12.44 4.71
CA LEU A 82 -9.53 -12.71 4.39
C LEU A 82 -8.71 -12.98 5.66
N LEU A 83 -8.96 -12.22 6.73
CA LEU A 83 -8.27 -12.40 8.00
C LEU A 83 -8.73 -13.67 8.74
N GLU A 84 -10.03 -13.94 8.76
CA GLU A 84 -10.60 -15.06 9.51
C GLU A 84 -10.39 -16.40 8.80
N GLU A 85 -10.72 -16.49 7.51
CA GLU A 85 -10.72 -17.72 6.72
C GLU A 85 -9.33 -18.02 6.14
N ALA A 86 -8.64 -17.01 5.63
CA ALA A 86 -7.37 -17.17 4.90
C ALA A 86 -6.13 -16.70 5.69
N LYS A 87 -6.30 -16.17 6.91
CA LYS A 87 -5.23 -15.62 7.76
C LYS A 87 -4.39 -14.52 7.08
N GLY A 88 -4.98 -13.83 6.10
CA GLY A 88 -4.36 -12.72 5.39
C GLY A 88 -4.88 -11.37 5.89
N ALA A 89 -3.99 -10.44 6.24
CA ALA A 89 -4.38 -9.09 6.61
C ALA A 89 -4.35 -8.15 5.40
N ALA A 90 -5.44 -7.40 5.19
CA ALA A 90 -5.53 -6.36 4.18
C ALA A 90 -6.28 -5.15 4.74
N VAL A 91 -6.03 -3.97 4.17
CA VAL A 91 -6.69 -2.73 4.58
C VAL A 91 -7.92 -2.49 3.70
N PRO A 92 -9.11 -2.25 4.27
CA PRO A 92 -10.29 -1.90 3.49
C PRO A 92 -10.04 -0.65 2.64
N GLY A 93 -10.48 -0.66 1.38
CA GLY A 93 -10.26 0.47 0.46
C GLY A 93 -11.15 1.69 0.70
N ILE A 94 -12.21 1.59 1.53
CA ILE A 94 -13.18 2.68 1.77
C ILE A 94 -12.52 3.98 2.27
N PRO A 95 -11.58 3.96 3.23
CA PRO A 95 -10.92 5.19 3.72
C PRO A 95 -10.02 5.87 2.68
N PHE A 96 -9.64 5.16 1.61
CA PHE A 96 -8.71 5.63 0.59
C PHE A 96 -9.39 5.99 -0.74
N TRP A 97 -10.70 5.74 -0.86
CA TRP A 97 -11.45 6.03 -2.07
C TRP A 97 -11.76 7.53 -2.19
N ARG A 98 -11.05 8.20 -3.11
CA ARG A 98 -11.55 9.42 -3.74
C ARG A 98 -12.27 8.98 -5.01
N ARG A 99 -13.52 9.44 -5.20
CA ARG A 99 -14.26 9.29 -6.45
C ARG A 99 -13.49 10.04 -7.55
N GLN A 100 -12.51 9.40 -8.18
CA GLN A 100 -12.01 9.89 -9.46
C GLN A 100 -13.13 9.65 -10.46
N GLN A 101 -13.75 10.75 -10.90
CA GLN A 101 -14.52 10.77 -12.13
C GLN A 101 -13.55 10.38 -13.25
N LEU A 102 -13.58 9.12 -13.68
CA LEU A 102 -13.05 8.75 -14.98
C LEU A 102 -14.23 8.84 -15.96
N PRO A 103 -14.10 9.61 -17.06
CA PRO A 103 -15.15 9.71 -18.06
C PRO A 103 -15.37 8.35 -18.72
N HIS A 104 -16.62 8.16 -19.17
CA HIS A 104 -17.14 6.98 -19.86
C HIS A 104 -16.32 6.57 -21.08
#